data_AF-A0A399F8S8-F1
#
_entry.id   AF-A0A399F8S8-F1
#
_cell.length_a   1.000
_cell.length_b   1.000
_cell.length_c   1.000
_cell.angle_alpha   90.00
_cell.angle_beta   90.00
_cell.angle_gamma   90.00
#
_symmetry.space_group_name_H-M   'P 1'
#
loop_
_entity.id
_entity.type
_entity.pdbx_description
1 polymer ?
#
loop_
_entity_poly.entity_id
_entity_poly.type
_entity_poly.pdbx_seq_one_letter_code
_entity_poly.pdbx_strand_id
1 'polypeptide(L)'
;MDPYREYQDYVIAHRLREALGHAPGRQYTLAEYATLRLRRNELVRKLVARQGDSALLSRIEGISEDLCYGFWSNPGVLKGFLRRLSPLAHPVLESPRAFETLLTPGELSRIGELGLAGRYYLGWFRLPGLVNEPVIFEEALREQEALAERLGLFLDEFHQVAGW
;
A
#
# COMPACT_ATOMS: atom_id res chain seq x y z
N MET A 1 3.82 12.58 5.10
CA MET A 1 3.18 11.26 5.16
C MET A 1 3.57 10.65 6.49
N ASP A 2 2.59 10.15 7.24
CA ASP A 2 2.83 9.45 8.51
C ASP A 2 3.57 8.12 8.23
N PRO A 3 4.78 7.88 8.80
CA PRO A 3 5.53 6.65 8.58
C PRO A 3 4.78 5.37 8.97
N TYR A 4 3.93 5.41 10.01
CA TYR A 4 3.16 4.23 10.42
C TYR A 4 2.05 3.93 9.43
N ARG A 5 1.41 4.97 8.89
CA ARG A 5 0.44 4.81 7.81
C ARG A 5 1.10 4.26 6.55
N GLU A 6 2.27 4.78 6.18
CA GLU A 6 3.02 4.28 5.02
C GLU A 6 3.35 2.78 5.17
N TYR A 7 3.77 2.36 6.37
CA TYR A 7 4.02 0.95 6.65
C TYR A 7 2.74 0.09 6.61
N GLN A 8 1.63 0.60 7.16
CA GLN A 8 0.34 -0.09 7.06
C GLN A 8 -0.07 -0.33 5.60
N ASP A 9 0.04 0.71 4.79
CA ASP A 9 -0.28 0.65 3.36
C ASP A 9 0.66 -0.34 2.63
N TYR A 10 1.93 -0.42 3.02
CA TYR A 10 2.87 -1.45 2.53
C TYR A 10 2.39 -2.86 2.88
N VAL A 11 2.06 -3.15 4.14
CA VAL A 11 1.62 -4.48 4.57
C VAL A 11 0.36 -4.90 3.82
N ILE A 12 -0.60 -4.00 3.66
CA ILE A 12 -1.83 -4.31 2.93
C ILE A 12 -1.56 -4.51 1.43
N ALA A 13 -0.67 -3.72 0.82
CA ALA A 13 -0.24 -3.95 -0.57
C ALA A 13 0.43 -5.32 -0.73
N HIS A 14 1.29 -5.70 0.22
CA HIS A 14 2.00 -6.98 0.22
C HIS A 14 1.01 -8.16 0.27
N ARG A 15 0.12 -8.17 1.28
CA ARG A 15 -0.89 -9.23 1.46
C ARG A 15 -1.85 -9.33 0.28
N LEU A 16 -2.28 -8.19 -0.26
CA LEU A 16 -3.13 -8.16 -1.45
C LEU A 16 -2.41 -8.79 -2.64
N ARG A 17 -1.17 -8.40 -2.90
CA ARG A 17 -0.38 -8.96 -4.01
C ARG A 17 -0.19 -10.47 -3.84
N GLU A 18 0.07 -10.94 -2.62
CA GLU A 18 0.16 -12.37 -2.31
C GLU A 18 -1.16 -13.11 -2.59
N ALA A 19 -2.29 -12.59 -2.10
CA ALA A 19 -3.62 -13.17 -2.34
C ALA A 19 -4.01 -13.23 -3.82
N LEU A 20 -3.44 -12.35 -4.65
CA LEU A 20 -3.65 -12.29 -6.11
C LEU A 20 -2.59 -13.08 -6.90
N GLY A 21 -1.71 -13.84 -6.23
CA GLY A 21 -0.67 -14.65 -6.87
C GLY A 21 0.53 -13.86 -7.40
N HIS A 22 0.68 -12.60 -6.99
CA HIS A 22 1.79 -11.69 -7.35
C HIS A 22 2.78 -11.51 -6.19
N ALA A 23 3.20 -12.63 -5.58
CA ALA A 23 4.01 -12.65 -4.36
C ALA A 23 5.24 -11.70 -4.45
N PRO A 24 5.27 -10.61 -3.67
CA PRO A 24 6.36 -9.61 -3.70
C PRO A 24 7.59 -10.05 -2.90
N GLY A 25 7.74 -11.35 -2.61
CA GLY A 25 8.77 -11.89 -1.72
C GLY A 25 8.37 -11.79 -0.25
N ARG A 26 9.37 -11.77 0.64
CA ARG A 26 9.20 -11.68 2.10
C ARG A 26 8.51 -10.37 2.50
N GLN A 27 7.56 -10.45 3.42
CA GLN A 27 7.06 -9.26 4.12
C GLN A 27 8.12 -8.79 5.15
N TYR A 28 8.55 -7.54 5.05
CA TYR A 28 9.48 -6.91 5.98
C TYR A 28 8.75 -6.48 7.26
N THR A 29 9.43 -6.53 8.39
CA THR A 29 8.96 -5.90 9.64
C THR A 29 9.05 -4.38 9.54
N LEU A 30 8.45 -3.65 10.49
CA LEU A 30 8.48 -2.18 10.52
C LEU A 30 9.92 -1.65 10.54
N ALA A 31 10.80 -2.27 11.31
CA ALA A 31 12.21 -1.87 11.42
C ALA A 31 12.97 -2.10 10.10
N GLU A 32 12.73 -3.24 9.45
CA GLU A 32 13.35 -3.58 8.17
C GLU A 32 12.85 -2.67 7.06
N TYR A 33 11.52 -2.43 7.02
CA TYR A 33 10.89 -1.49 6.11
C TYR A 33 11.47 -0.08 6.28
N ALA A 34 11.56 0.43 7.51
CA ALA A 34 12.12 1.74 7.79
C ALA A 34 13.58 1.86 7.32
N THR A 35 14.38 0.81 7.51
CA THR A 35 15.77 0.76 7.06
C THR A 35 15.87 0.86 5.53
N LEU A 36 15.11 0.04 4.81
CA LEU A 36 15.07 0.05 3.35
C LEU A 36 14.51 1.37 2.82
N ARG A 37 13.50 1.94 3.49
CA ARG A 37 12.90 3.23 3.15
C ARG A 37 13.89 4.38 3.23
N LEU A 38 14.70 4.41 4.28
CA LEU A 38 15.79 5.38 4.45
C LEU A 38 16.86 5.19 3.38
N ARG A 39 17.23 3.94 3.09
CA ARG A 39 18.19 3.61 2.03
C ARG A 39 17.71 4.09 0.66
N ARG A 40 16.45 3.84 0.31
CA ARG A 40 15.80 4.32 -0.92
C ARG A 40 15.87 5.83 -1.02
N ASN A 41 15.56 6.56 0.06
CA ASN A 41 15.65 8.02 0.08
C ASN A 41 17.09 8.53 -0.10
N GLU A 42 18.08 7.87 0.49
CA GLU A 42 19.48 8.19 0.28
C GLU A 42 19.87 8.05 -1.19
N LEU A 43 19.49 6.95 -1.84
CA LEU A 43 19.76 6.72 -3.26
C LEU A 43 19.05 7.75 -4.16
N VAL A 44 17.80 8.09 -3.87
CA VAL A 44 17.08 9.14 -4.59
C VAL A 44 17.74 10.50 -4.44
N ARG A 45 18.24 10.85 -3.24
CA ARG A 45 19.00 12.10 -3.05
C ARG A 45 20.27 12.11 -3.91
N LYS A 46 21.00 10.99 -3.99
CA LYS A 46 22.17 10.85 -4.88
C LYS A 46 21.77 11.06 -6.34
N LEU A 47 20.67 10.44 -6.79
CA LEU A 47 20.17 10.57 -8.16
C LEU A 47 19.84 12.03 -8.51
N VAL A 48 19.12 12.73 -7.62
CA VAL A 48 18.79 14.15 -7.79
C VAL A 48 20.04 15.03 -7.81
N ALA A 49 21.02 14.73 -6.97
CA ALA A 49 22.32 15.40 -6.95
C ALA A 49 23.22 15.03 -8.14
N ARG A 50 22.76 14.18 -9.07
CA ARG A 50 23.54 13.64 -10.20
C ARG A 50 24.82 12.92 -9.74
N GLN A 51 24.75 12.29 -8.58
CA GLN A 51 25.82 11.48 -7.99
C GLN A 51 25.45 10.00 -8.09
N GLY A 52 26.44 9.15 -8.34
CA GLY A 52 26.27 7.69 -8.32
C GLY A 52 26.72 7.01 -9.60
N ASP A 53 26.58 5.69 -9.62
CA ASP A 53 26.91 4.84 -10.77
C ASP A 53 25.68 4.63 -11.68
N SER A 54 25.89 4.00 -12.83
CA SER A 54 24.83 3.65 -13.77
C SER A 54 23.79 2.69 -13.18
N ALA A 55 24.13 1.96 -12.12
CA ALA A 55 23.24 1.03 -11.43
C ALA A 55 22.30 1.71 -10.42
N LEU A 56 22.47 3.01 -10.15
CA LEU A 56 21.72 3.72 -9.12
C LEU A 56 20.20 3.65 -9.35
N LEU A 57 19.74 3.86 -10.58
CA LEU A 57 18.31 3.83 -10.92
C LEU A 57 17.73 2.43 -10.66
N SER A 58 18.39 1.39 -11.14
CA SER A 58 17.97 -0.01 -10.95
C SER A 58 17.90 -0.38 -9.46
N ARG A 59 18.83 0.10 -8.63
CA ARG A 59 18.77 -0.11 -7.16
C ARG A 59 17.58 0.59 -6.52
N ILE A 60 17.25 1.81 -6.97
CA ILE A 60 16.07 2.54 -6.49
C ILE A 60 14.80 1.79 -6.88
N GLU A 61 14.72 1.30 -8.11
CA GLU A 61 13.59 0.52 -8.62
C GLU A 61 13.41 -0.78 -7.84
N GLY A 62 14.47 -1.56 -7.63
CA GLY A 62 14.42 -2.80 -6.85
C GLY A 62 13.91 -2.57 -5.42
N ILE A 63 14.47 -1.60 -4.70
CA ILE A 63 13.98 -1.30 -3.33
C ILE A 63 12.54 -0.75 -3.39
N SER A 64 12.17 0.00 -4.42
CA SER A 64 10.80 0.51 -4.56
C SER A 64 9.79 -0.62 -4.81
N GLU A 65 10.18 -1.66 -5.55
CA GLU A 65 9.36 -2.85 -5.77
C GLU A 65 9.18 -3.65 -4.47
N ASP A 66 10.27 -3.90 -3.75
CA ASP A 66 10.31 -4.58 -2.45
C ASP A 66 9.41 -3.91 -1.41
N LEU A 67 9.42 -2.56 -1.38
CA LEU A 67 8.62 -1.77 -0.44
C LEU A 67 7.18 -1.52 -0.93
N CYS A 68 6.77 -2.07 -2.07
CA CYS A 68 5.53 -1.71 -2.75
C CYS A 68 5.34 -0.17 -2.82
N TYR A 69 6.45 0.54 -3.03
CA TYR A 69 6.52 1.97 -2.85
C TYR A 69 5.62 2.70 -3.86
N GLY A 70 4.70 3.50 -3.35
CA GLY A 70 3.74 4.23 -4.18
C GLY A 70 2.64 3.34 -4.79
N PHE A 71 2.47 2.09 -4.33
CA PHE A 71 1.43 1.20 -4.86
C PHE A 71 0.03 1.82 -4.79
N TRP A 72 -0.34 2.40 -3.63
CA TRP A 72 -1.64 3.06 -3.45
C TRP A 72 -1.66 4.52 -3.93
N SER A 73 -0.54 5.24 -3.80
CA SER A 73 -0.48 6.69 -4.05
C SER A 73 -0.08 7.09 -5.47
N ASN A 74 0.34 6.15 -6.32
CA ASN A 74 0.67 6.40 -7.72
C ASN A 74 -0.38 5.73 -8.64
N PRO A 75 -1.29 6.51 -9.24
CA PRO A 75 -2.31 5.99 -10.14
C PRO A 75 -1.74 5.22 -11.34
N GLY A 76 -0.54 5.56 -11.82
CA GLY A 76 0.12 4.85 -12.93
C GLY A 76 0.59 3.45 -12.53
N VAL A 77 1.19 3.32 -11.34
CA VAL A 77 1.58 2.00 -10.78
C VAL A 77 0.35 1.13 -10.58
N LEU A 78 -0.70 1.71 -9.99
CA LEU A 78 -1.94 1.01 -9.72
C LEU A 78 -2.66 0.60 -11.01
N LYS A 79 -2.72 1.47 -12.03
CA LYS A 79 -3.21 1.14 -13.37
C LYS A 79 -2.46 -0.04 -13.98
N GLY A 80 -1.13 0.00 -13.90
CA GLY A 80 -0.28 -1.06 -14.42
C GLY A 80 -0.52 -2.39 -13.72
N PHE A 81 -0.71 -2.37 -12.39
CA PHE A 81 -1.07 -3.54 -11.61
C PHE A 81 -2.43 -4.11 -11.99
N LEU A 82 -3.48 -3.27 -12.02
CA LEU A 82 -4.85 -3.70 -12.37
C LEU A 82 -4.93 -4.32 -13.76
N ARG A 83 -4.17 -3.80 -14.73
CA ARG A 83 -4.11 -4.36 -16.10
C ARG A 83 -3.47 -5.75 -16.17
N ARG A 84 -2.67 -6.14 -15.18
CA ARG A 84 -2.03 -7.46 -15.13
C ARG A 84 -2.88 -8.50 -14.42
N LEU A 85 -3.94 -8.08 -13.74
CA LEU A 85 -4.85 -9.02 -13.09
C LEU A 85 -5.50 -9.90 -14.15
N SER A 86 -5.40 -11.21 -13.94
CA SER A 86 -6.08 -12.21 -14.76
C SER A 86 -7.60 -11.96 -14.73
N PRO A 87 -8.33 -12.25 -15.83
CA PRO A 87 -9.79 -12.20 -15.86
C PRO A 87 -10.49 -13.20 -14.92
N LEU A 88 -9.72 -14.04 -14.20
CA LEU A 88 -10.25 -14.88 -13.13
C LEU A 88 -10.90 -14.04 -12.02
N ALA A 89 -11.90 -14.62 -11.35
CA ALA A 89 -12.50 -14.02 -10.17
C ALA A 89 -11.47 -13.97 -9.04
N HIS A 90 -11.33 -12.80 -8.42
CA HIS A 90 -10.47 -12.58 -7.27
C HIS A 90 -11.37 -12.32 -6.05
N PRO A 91 -11.63 -13.33 -5.20
CA PRO A 91 -12.60 -13.22 -4.10
C PRO A 91 -12.35 -11.99 -3.21
N VAL A 92 -11.08 -11.70 -2.90
CA VAL A 92 -10.66 -10.56 -2.08
C VAL A 92 -11.03 -9.19 -2.67
N LEU A 93 -11.39 -9.12 -3.95
CA LEU A 93 -11.77 -7.88 -4.65
C LEU A 93 -13.29 -7.73 -4.84
N GLU A 94 -14.09 -8.76 -4.52
CA GLU A 94 -15.53 -8.77 -4.84
C GLU A 94 -16.34 -7.78 -4.00
N SER A 95 -15.89 -7.48 -2.78
CA SER A 95 -16.56 -6.51 -1.91
C SER A 95 -15.62 -5.97 -0.83
N PRO A 96 -15.96 -4.83 -0.20
CA PRO A 96 -15.23 -4.33 0.95
C PRO A 96 -15.05 -5.35 2.09
N ARG A 97 -16.06 -6.20 2.32
CA ARG A 97 -15.97 -7.26 3.34
C ARG A 97 -15.09 -8.43 2.89
N ALA A 98 -15.10 -8.76 1.60
CA ALA A 98 -14.24 -9.81 1.09
C ALA A 98 -12.75 -9.39 1.12
N PHE A 99 -12.46 -8.10 0.89
CA PHE A 99 -11.10 -7.55 1.05
C PHE A 99 -10.56 -7.74 2.46
N GLU A 100 -11.43 -7.62 3.46
CA GLU A 100 -11.05 -7.78 4.86
C GLU A 100 -10.63 -9.20 5.25
N THR A 101 -10.78 -10.19 4.37
CA THR A 101 -10.14 -11.51 4.54
C THR A 101 -8.60 -11.45 4.52
N LEU A 102 -8.02 -10.34 4.06
CA LEU A 102 -6.58 -10.05 4.13
C LEU A 102 -6.11 -9.62 5.54
N LEU A 103 -7.05 -9.37 6.45
CA LEU A 103 -6.76 -8.88 7.80
C LEU A 103 -6.80 -10.02 8.81
N THR A 104 -5.99 -9.91 9.85
CA THR A 104 -6.07 -10.83 10.98
C THR A 104 -7.34 -10.53 11.80
N PRO A 105 -7.83 -11.49 12.60
CA PRO A 105 -8.92 -11.23 13.54
C PRO A 105 -8.61 -10.09 14.53
N GLY A 106 -7.35 -9.94 14.94
CA GLY A 106 -6.89 -8.86 15.82
C GLY A 106 -7.01 -7.49 15.15
N GLU A 107 -6.52 -7.36 13.92
CA GLU A 107 -6.64 -6.16 13.10
C GLU A 107 -8.09 -5.74 12.87
N LEU A 108 -8.94 -6.71 12.51
CA LEU A 108 -10.38 -6.49 12.34
C LEU A 108 -11.05 -5.94 13.59
N SER A 109 -10.69 -6.49 14.76
CA SER A 109 -11.26 -6.04 16.03
C SER A 109 -10.92 -4.58 16.36
N ARG A 110 -9.75 -4.08 15.92
CA ARG A 110 -9.31 -2.69 16.14
C ARG A 110 -10.00 -1.69 15.22
N ILE A 111 -10.37 -2.11 14.01
CA ILE A 111 -11.11 -1.27 13.06
C ILE A 111 -12.53 -1.01 13.57
N GLY A 112 -13.17 -2.02 14.17
CA GLY A 112 -14.51 -1.88 14.79
C GLY A 112 -15.68 -1.68 13.82
N GLU A 113 -15.42 -1.46 12.53
CA GLU A 113 -16.42 -1.24 11.48
C GLU A 113 -16.19 -2.17 10.28
N LEU A 114 -17.12 -3.11 10.06
CA LEU A 114 -17.01 -4.06 8.95
C LEU A 114 -17.03 -3.37 7.57
N GLY A 115 -16.13 -3.80 6.71
CA GLY A 115 -15.89 -3.29 5.37
C GLY A 115 -15.14 -1.95 5.33
N LEU A 116 -14.74 -1.35 6.45
CA LEU A 116 -14.09 -0.03 6.44
C LEU A 116 -12.71 -0.09 5.75
N ALA A 117 -11.90 -1.10 6.07
CA ALA A 117 -10.61 -1.29 5.40
C ALA A 117 -10.79 -1.55 3.91
N GLY A 118 -11.74 -2.42 3.55
CA GLY A 118 -12.01 -2.70 2.14
C GLY A 118 -12.53 -1.48 1.37
N ARG A 119 -13.40 -0.65 1.97
CA ARG A 119 -13.87 0.60 1.34
C ARG A 119 -12.73 1.56 1.08
N TYR A 120 -11.80 1.68 2.03
CA TYR A 120 -10.60 2.48 1.86
C TYR A 120 -9.69 1.92 0.76
N TYR A 121 -9.21 0.69 0.91
CA TYR A 121 -8.21 0.14 -0.01
C TYR A 121 -8.74 -0.09 -1.43
N LEU A 122 -9.95 -0.65 -1.59
CA LEU A 122 -10.57 -0.79 -2.91
C LEU A 122 -10.93 0.57 -3.53
N GLY A 123 -11.17 1.58 -2.69
CA GLY A 123 -11.43 2.94 -3.12
C GLY A 123 -10.28 3.55 -3.94
N TRP A 124 -9.04 3.14 -3.72
CA TRP A 124 -7.90 3.57 -4.54
C TRP A 124 -7.96 3.05 -5.97
N PHE A 125 -8.59 1.89 -6.21
CA PHE A 125 -8.61 1.25 -7.54
C PHE A 125 -9.42 2.04 -8.58
N ARG A 126 -10.28 2.96 -8.14
CA ARG A 126 -11.03 3.85 -9.05
C ARG A 126 -10.18 5.03 -9.56
N LEU A 127 -9.19 5.48 -8.78
CA LEU A 127 -8.42 6.70 -9.09
C LEU A 127 -7.71 6.66 -10.45
N PRO A 128 -7.12 5.53 -10.90
CA PRO A 128 -6.52 5.45 -12.23
C PRO A 128 -7.47 5.76 -13.39
N GLY A 129 -8.77 5.49 -13.24
CA GLY A 129 -9.80 5.80 -14.23
C GLY A 129 -10.16 7.29 -14.26
N LEU A 130 -9.96 7.99 -13.14
CA LEU A 130 -10.39 9.38 -12.93
C LEU A 130 -9.31 10.41 -13.24
N VAL A 131 -8.10 10.01 -13.63
CA VAL A 131 -6.95 10.94 -13.86
C VAL A 131 -7.26 12.03 -14.89
N ASN A 132 -8.18 11.78 -15.83
CA ASN A 132 -8.61 12.75 -16.85
C ASN A 132 -9.86 13.55 -16.44
N GLU A 133 -10.38 13.36 -15.22
CA GLU A 133 -11.59 14.00 -14.69
C GLU A 133 -11.25 14.69 -13.36
N PRO A 134 -10.59 15.87 -13.38
CA PRO A 134 -9.94 16.45 -12.20
C PRO A 134 -10.88 16.68 -11.01
N VAL A 135 -12.11 17.15 -11.26
CA VAL A 135 -13.09 17.42 -10.20
C VAL A 135 -13.50 16.12 -9.49
N ILE A 136 -13.82 15.08 -10.26
CA ILE A 136 -14.23 13.78 -9.71
C ILE A 136 -13.04 13.09 -9.02
N PHE A 137 -11.83 13.26 -9.56
CA PHE A 137 -10.61 12.78 -8.93
C PHE A 137 -10.37 13.42 -7.56
N GLU A 138 -10.54 14.73 -7.43
CA GLU A 138 -10.42 15.45 -6.16
C GLU A 138 -11.47 15.02 -5.14
N GLU A 139 -12.73 14.85 -5.56
CA GLU A 139 -13.79 14.32 -4.70
C GLU A 139 -13.45 12.91 -4.22
N ALA A 140 -13.01 12.04 -5.13
CA ALA A 140 -12.60 10.68 -4.80
C ALA A 140 -11.42 10.65 -3.83
N LEU A 141 -10.47 11.59 -3.91
CA LEU A 141 -9.38 11.73 -2.94
C LEU A 141 -9.88 12.18 -1.57
N ARG A 142 -10.74 13.19 -1.49
CA ARG A 142 -11.32 13.64 -0.21
C ARG A 142 -12.08 12.53 0.51
N GLU A 143 -12.81 11.71 -0.24
CA GLU A 143 -13.45 10.51 0.31
C GLU A 143 -12.42 9.52 0.87
N GLN A 144 -11.29 9.31 0.19
CA GLN A 144 -10.23 8.43 0.69
C GLN A 144 -9.53 9.00 1.92
N GLU A 145 -9.35 10.31 2.01
CA GLU A 145 -8.81 10.99 3.19
C GLU A 145 -9.73 10.81 4.40
N ALA A 146 -11.04 11.03 4.23
CA ALA A 146 -12.03 10.83 5.29
C ALA A 146 -12.11 9.35 5.75
N LEU A 147 -12.00 8.40 4.81
CA LEU A 147 -11.90 6.98 5.15
C LEU A 147 -10.58 6.66 5.87
N ALA A 148 -9.47 7.29 5.47
CA ALA A 148 -8.17 7.08 6.08
C ALA A 148 -8.14 7.51 7.55
N GLU A 149 -8.74 8.67 7.87
CA GLU A 149 -8.88 9.18 9.23
C GLU A 149 -9.69 8.22 10.11
N ARG A 150 -10.81 7.72 9.59
CA ARG A 150 -11.66 6.76 10.31
C ARG A 150 -11.00 5.40 10.50
N LEU A 151 -10.24 4.93 9.51
CA LEU A 151 -9.59 3.62 9.53
C LEU A 151 -8.49 3.54 10.59
N GLY A 152 -7.79 4.65 10.83
CA GLY A 152 -6.69 4.70 11.79
C GLY A 152 -5.55 3.72 11.49
N LEU A 153 -4.77 3.42 12.53
CA LEU A 153 -3.71 2.40 12.50
C LEU A 153 -4.23 1.14 13.18
N PHE A 154 -4.19 0.00 12.49
CA PHE A 154 -4.83 -1.24 12.97
C PHE A 154 -3.92 -2.47 12.97
N LEU A 155 -2.75 -2.41 12.32
CA LEU A 155 -1.84 -3.57 12.22
C LEU A 155 -1.49 -4.15 13.60
N ASP A 156 -1.39 -5.47 13.67
CA ASP A 156 -0.98 -6.18 14.89
C ASP A 156 0.39 -5.72 15.39
N GLU A 157 1.33 -5.45 14.47
CA GLU A 157 2.70 -5.04 14.79
C GLU A 157 2.78 -3.72 15.57
N PHE A 158 1.82 -2.81 15.39
CA PHE A 158 1.75 -1.57 16.17
C PHE A 158 1.29 -1.78 17.61
N HIS A 159 0.74 -2.96 17.90
CA HIS A 159 0.06 -3.29 19.15
C HIS A 159 0.70 -4.51 19.84
N GLN A 160 1.90 -4.90 19.42
CA GLN A 160 2.70 -5.85 20.17
C GLN A 160 3.12 -5.19 21.48
N VAL A 161 2.35 -5.45 22.55
CA VAL A 161 2.79 -5.15 23.90
C VAL A 161 4.05 -5.98 24.13
N ALA A 162 5.20 -5.31 24.31
CA ALA A 162 6.37 -5.96 24.85
C ALA A 162 5.97 -6.52 26.21
N GLY A 163 5.73 -7.82 26.27
CA GLY A 163 5.38 -8.51 27.51
C GLY A 163 6.50 -8.29 28.52
N TRP A 164 6.14 -7.66 29.63
CA TRP A 164 6.84 -7.79 30.91
C TRP A 164 6.08 -8.79 31.75
#